data_AF-A0A2S8ABA3-F1
#
_entry.id   AF-A0A2S8ABA3-F1
#
_cell.length_a   1.000
_cell.length_b   1.000
_cell.length_c   1.000
_cell.angle_alpha   90.00
_cell.angle_beta   90.00
_cell.angle_gamma   90.00
#
_symmetry.space_group_name_H-M   'P 1'
#
loop_
_entity.id
_entity.type
_entity.pdbx_description
1 polymer ?
#
loop_
_entity_poly.entity_id
_entity_poly.type
_entity_poly.pdbx_seq_one_letter_code
_entity_poly.pdbx_strand_id
1 'polypeptide(L)'
;MKKKNYVIKIVFPLLLINFIYGQNEYGFYSNKLYKIETQNNKELSFDHKYANSFKICRYCESKEEEARQNEISLYPREIFKVTAKRAYFYSSPDVNCLISPSLFIVHNDRVIVYSEYEEFYFVMYLKKNGGDISGWMPKKQLTSTGENIGSNN
;
A
#
# COMPACT_ATOMS: atom_id res chain seq x y z
N MET A 1 36.74 15.20 5.52
CA MET A 1 36.07 13.94 5.12
C MET A 1 35.13 14.23 3.95
N LYS A 2 35.29 13.56 2.80
CA LYS A 2 34.42 13.76 1.62
C LYS A 2 33.10 12.99 1.80
N LYS A 3 31.96 13.69 1.85
CA LYS A 3 30.62 13.06 1.81
C LYS A 3 30.44 12.36 0.45
N LYS A 4 30.28 11.04 0.45
CA LYS A 4 29.90 10.28 -0.75
C LYS A 4 28.38 10.37 -0.91
N ASN A 5 27.93 11.14 -1.90
CA ASN A 5 26.52 11.21 -2.28
C ASN A 5 26.19 10.01 -3.18
N TYR A 6 25.25 9.18 -2.76
CA TYR A 6 24.76 8.05 -3.55
C TYR A 6 23.45 8.47 -4.23
N VAL A 7 23.48 8.62 -5.54
CA VAL A 7 22.25 8.77 -6.34
C VAL A 7 21.70 7.37 -6.57
N ILE A 8 20.67 6.99 -5.80
CA ILE A 8 19.99 5.72 -6.02
C ILE A 8 19.04 5.90 -7.19
N LYS A 9 19.45 5.43 -8.38
CA LYS A 9 18.52 5.20 -9.48
C LYS A 9 17.69 3.95 -9.14
N ILE A 10 16.49 4.16 -8.62
CA ILE A 10 15.51 3.07 -8.47
C ILE A 10 15.01 2.75 -9.89
N VAL A 11 15.61 1.75 -10.52
CA VAL A 11 15.11 1.15 -11.76
C VAL A 11 14.16 0.04 -11.35
N PHE A 12 12.85 0.25 -11.53
CA PHE A 12 11.86 -0.83 -11.44
C PHE A 12 12.12 -1.83 -12.58
N PRO A 13 12.07 -3.16 -12.32
CA PRO A 13 12.39 -4.15 -13.33
C PRO A 13 11.17 -4.35 -14.23
N LEU A 14 11.22 -3.82 -15.44
CA LEU A 14 10.44 -4.33 -16.56
C LEU A 14 11.39 -4.50 -17.73
N LEU A 15 11.72 -5.77 -17.98
CA LEU A 15 12.13 -6.37 -19.25
C LEU A 15 13.36 -5.78 -19.97
N LEU A 16 14.42 -6.60 -20.00
CA LEU A 16 15.39 -6.80 -21.09
C LEU A 16 15.53 -5.66 -22.11
N ILE A 17 16.68 -4.97 -22.12
CA ILE A 17 17.43 -4.58 -23.34
C ILE A 17 18.88 -4.25 -22.94
N ASN A 18 19.81 -4.72 -23.76
CA ASN A 18 21.26 -4.72 -23.61
C ASN A 18 21.91 -3.33 -23.56
N PHE A 19 23.12 -3.29 -22.97
CA PHE A 19 24.15 -2.27 -23.15
C PHE A 19 24.34 -1.87 -24.62
N ILE A 20 24.53 -0.57 -24.90
CA ILE A 20 25.52 0.04 -25.83
C ILE A 20 25.57 1.56 -25.55
N TYR A 21 26.78 2.12 -25.64
CA TYR A 21 27.13 3.55 -25.54
C TYR A 21 26.42 4.44 -26.58
N GLY A 22 26.18 5.72 -26.25
CA GLY A 22 25.93 6.77 -27.24
C GLY A 22 25.02 7.89 -26.74
N GLN A 23 25.47 9.14 -26.89
CA GLN A 23 24.71 10.36 -26.61
C GLN A 23 23.44 10.46 -27.47
N ASN A 24 22.37 11.05 -26.93
CA ASN A 24 21.61 12.14 -27.56
C ASN A 24 20.54 12.68 -26.59
N GLU A 25 20.40 14.01 -26.61
CA GLU A 25 19.62 14.87 -25.73
C GLU A 25 18.10 14.69 -25.88
N TYR A 26 17.33 15.08 -24.84
CA TYR A 26 16.11 15.91 -24.85
C TYR A 26 15.35 15.70 -23.52
N GLY A 27 15.16 16.79 -22.76
CA GLY A 27 14.20 16.83 -21.64
C GLY A 27 14.72 17.57 -20.41
N PHE A 28 14.35 18.86 -20.30
CA PHE A 28 14.52 19.69 -19.12
C PHE A 28 14.05 18.96 -17.84
N TYR A 29 14.96 18.67 -16.90
CA TYR A 29 14.60 18.32 -15.53
C TYR A 29 15.20 19.35 -14.58
N SER A 30 14.30 20.10 -13.94
CA SER A 30 14.64 21.11 -12.94
C SER A 30 15.54 20.52 -11.85
N ASN A 31 16.62 21.23 -11.53
CA ASN A 31 17.66 20.87 -10.55
C ASN A 31 17.21 20.84 -9.08
N LYS A 32 15.99 20.39 -8.76
CA LYS A 32 15.54 20.26 -7.37
C LYS A 32 15.64 18.79 -6.97
N LEU A 33 16.73 18.43 -6.32
CA LEU A 33 16.81 17.15 -5.60
C LEU A 33 16.04 17.31 -4.29
N TYR A 34 15.14 16.36 -3.99
CA TYR A 34 14.58 16.25 -2.66
C TYR A 34 15.55 15.46 -1.79
N LYS A 35 15.86 16.01 -0.62
CA LYS A 35 16.86 15.49 0.31
C LYS A 35 16.16 15.05 1.58
N ILE A 36 16.50 13.85 2.05
CA ILE A 36 16.08 13.34 3.35
C ILE A 36 17.30 12.90 4.14
N GLU A 37 17.29 13.22 5.42
CA GLU A 37 18.23 12.67 6.38
C GLU A 37 17.68 11.35 6.90
N THR A 38 18.49 10.30 6.77
CA THR A 38 18.17 8.99 7.34
C THR A 38 18.75 8.86 8.74
N GLN A 39 18.25 7.90 9.51
CA GLN A 39 18.73 7.60 10.88
C GLN A 39 20.25 7.35 10.99
N ASN A 40 20.93 7.06 9.87
CA ASN A 40 22.38 6.83 9.82
C ASN A 40 23.18 8.05 9.31
N ASN A 41 22.65 9.27 9.39
CA ASN A 41 23.26 10.50 8.85
C ASN A 41 23.61 10.41 7.34
N LYS A 42 22.95 9.48 6.62
CA LYS A 42 23.12 9.30 5.18
C LYS A 42 22.05 10.11 4.48
N GLU A 43 22.47 11.06 3.66
CA GLU A 43 21.59 11.89 2.84
C GLU A 43 21.16 11.08 1.62
N LEU A 44 19.86 10.80 1.51
CA LEU A 44 19.28 10.27 0.27
C LEU A 44 18.77 11.43 -0.55
N SER A 45 19.22 11.49 -1.81
CA SER A 45 18.77 12.47 -2.79
C SER A 45 18.06 11.75 -3.92
N PHE A 46 16.84 12.18 -4.21
CA PHE A 46 16.06 11.66 -5.33
C PHE A 46 15.40 12.81 -6.10
N ASP A 47 15.00 12.51 -7.33
CA ASP A 47 14.29 13.43 -8.20
C ASP A 47 13.02 13.92 -7.48
N HIS A 48 12.83 15.24 -7.41
CA HIS A 48 11.68 15.87 -6.75
C HIS A 48 10.33 15.36 -7.28
N LYS A 49 10.27 14.81 -8.50
CA LYS A 49 9.05 14.14 -9.00
C LYS A 49 8.56 13.00 -8.10
N TYR A 50 9.45 12.37 -7.32
CA TYR A 50 9.09 11.31 -6.37
C TYR A 50 8.90 11.81 -4.92
N ALA A 51 9.09 13.10 -4.65
CA ALA A 51 8.97 13.68 -3.30
C ALA A 51 7.60 13.40 -2.68
N ASN A 52 6.52 13.52 -3.47
CA ASN A 52 5.17 13.28 -2.97
C ASN A 52 4.93 11.79 -2.67
N SER A 53 5.28 10.90 -3.60
CA SER A 53 5.16 9.46 -3.40
C SER A 53 5.91 9.00 -2.16
N PHE A 54 7.14 9.48 -1.96
CA PHE A 54 7.92 9.15 -0.77
C PHE A 54 7.27 9.64 0.52
N LYS A 55 6.76 10.88 0.54
CA LYS A 55 6.04 11.43 1.71
C LYS A 55 4.81 10.60 2.05
N ILE A 56 4.02 10.21 1.05
CA ILE A 56 2.83 9.37 1.23
C ILE A 56 3.23 7.99 1.76
N CYS A 57 4.26 7.34 1.19
CA CYS A 57 4.75 6.05 1.69
C CYS A 57 5.14 6.13 3.18
N ARG A 58 5.93 7.14 3.58
CA ARG A 58 6.34 7.30 4.99
C ARG A 58 5.16 7.58 5.92
N TYR A 59 4.18 8.33 5.45
CA TYR A 59 2.95 8.58 6.20
C TYR A 59 2.16 7.28 6.41
N CYS A 60 1.94 6.50 5.35
CA CYS A 60 1.20 5.24 5.43
C CYS A 60 1.94 4.19 6.27
N GLU A 61 3.28 4.13 6.20
CA GLU A 61 4.08 3.30 7.10
C GLU A 61 3.87 3.68 8.58
N SER A 62 3.80 4.97 8.89
CA SER A 62 3.54 5.41 10.27
C SER A 62 2.14 5.02 10.76
N LYS A 63 1.14 5.07 9.87
CA LYS A 63 -0.24 4.65 10.16
C LYS A 63 -0.38 3.15 10.31
N GLU A 64 0.35 2.38 9.53
CA GLU A 64 0.40 0.92 9.69
C GLU A 64 1.05 0.53 11.02
N GLU A 65 2.14 1.21 11.43
CA GLU A 65 2.75 0.93 12.73
C GLU A 65 1.81 1.28 13.88
N GLU A 66 1.12 2.41 13.80
CA GLU A 66 0.10 2.79 14.79
C GLU A 66 -1.00 1.73 14.89
N ALA A 67 -1.49 1.24 13.75
CA ALA A 67 -2.50 0.19 13.70
C ALA A 67 -2.02 -1.12 14.32
N ARG A 68 -0.81 -1.58 13.99
CA ARG A 68 -0.25 -2.84 14.54
C ARG A 68 -0.18 -2.87 16.06
N GLN A 69 0.03 -1.73 16.70
CA GLN A 69 0.12 -1.66 18.16
C GLN A 69 -1.26 -1.59 18.84
N ASN A 70 -2.31 -1.23 18.10
CA ASN A 70 -3.62 -0.87 18.68
C ASN A 70 -4.81 -1.61 18.05
N GLU A 71 -4.59 -2.41 17.00
CA GLU A 71 -5.65 -3.17 16.34
C GLU A 71 -6.22 -4.25 17.27
N ILE A 72 -7.51 -4.52 17.08
CA ILE A 72 -8.21 -5.57 17.78
C ILE A 72 -8.30 -6.77 16.83
N SER A 73 -7.61 -7.85 17.18
CA SER A 73 -7.71 -9.11 16.44
C SER A 73 -9.10 -9.73 16.66
N LEU A 74 -9.77 -10.13 15.56
CA LEU A 74 -11.10 -10.71 15.61
C LEU A 74 -11.02 -12.25 15.53
N TYR A 75 -11.55 -12.91 16.55
CA TYR A 75 -11.64 -14.37 16.61
C TYR A 75 -12.99 -14.83 17.21
N PRO A 76 -13.75 -15.73 16.56
CA PRO A 76 -13.46 -16.33 15.25
C PRO A 76 -13.44 -15.29 14.12
N ARG A 77 -12.73 -15.61 13.04
CA ARG A 77 -12.72 -14.75 11.85
C ARG A 77 -14.08 -14.84 11.16
N GLU A 78 -14.67 -13.69 10.91
CA GLU A 78 -15.99 -13.59 10.30
C GLU A 78 -15.88 -13.22 8.81
N ILE A 79 -16.85 -13.69 8.03
CA ILE A 79 -17.03 -13.29 6.64
C ILE A 79 -17.92 -12.05 6.59
N PHE A 80 -17.42 -11.01 5.92
CA PHE A 80 -18.17 -9.80 5.62
C PHE A 80 -18.47 -9.73 4.14
N LYS A 81 -19.51 -8.97 3.78
CA LYS A 81 -19.93 -8.73 2.40
C LYS A 81 -19.78 -7.26 2.05
N VAL A 82 -19.29 -6.98 0.86
CA VAL A 82 -19.17 -5.62 0.32
C VAL A 82 -20.54 -5.03 0.00
N THR A 83 -20.81 -3.85 0.56
CA THR A 83 -22.05 -3.09 0.32
C THR A 83 -21.87 -2.00 -0.73
N ALA A 84 -20.64 -1.47 -0.88
CA ALA A 84 -20.33 -0.42 -1.86
C ALA A 84 -20.27 -0.95 -3.31
N LYS A 85 -20.46 -0.07 -4.31
CA LYS A 85 -20.25 -0.41 -5.73
C LYS A 85 -18.80 -0.82 -6.01
N ARG A 86 -17.86 -0.14 -5.36
CA ARG A 86 -16.42 -0.45 -5.35
C ARG A 86 -15.89 -0.23 -3.94
N ALA A 87 -15.24 -1.23 -3.39
CA ALA A 87 -14.52 -1.16 -2.13
C ALA A 87 -13.03 -1.36 -2.40
N TYR A 88 -12.23 -0.40 -1.98
CA TYR A 88 -10.80 -0.32 -2.32
C TYR A 88 -9.94 -0.81 -1.17
N PHE A 89 -8.73 -1.26 -1.51
CA PHE A 89 -7.73 -1.67 -0.52
C PHE A 89 -6.77 -0.53 -0.21
N TYR A 90 -6.50 -0.36 1.08
CA TYR A 90 -5.56 0.61 1.62
C TYR A 90 -4.39 -0.14 2.29
N SER A 91 -3.17 0.42 2.18
CA SER A 91 -1.97 -0.17 2.75
C SER A 91 -1.88 0.02 4.27
N SER A 92 -2.65 0.96 4.81
CA SER A 92 -2.78 1.29 6.22
C SER A 92 -4.19 1.87 6.44
N PRO A 93 -4.70 1.97 7.69
CA PRO A 93 -6.08 2.39 7.97
C PRO A 93 -6.27 3.91 7.88
N ASP A 94 -5.95 4.48 6.70
CA ASP A 94 -6.16 5.89 6.40
C ASP A 94 -6.53 6.06 4.91
N VAL A 95 -7.42 7.00 4.62
CA VAL A 95 -7.93 7.23 3.24
C VAL A 95 -6.86 7.75 2.27
N ASN A 96 -5.76 8.31 2.75
CA ASN A 96 -4.63 8.74 1.92
C ASN A 96 -3.73 7.57 1.49
N CYS A 97 -3.95 6.38 2.06
CA CYS A 97 -3.11 5.21 1.88
C CYS A 97 -3.71 4.19 0.90
N LEU A 98 -4.45 4.69 -0.09
CA LEU A 98 -5.00 3.90 -1.18
C LEU A 98 -3.86 3.20 -1.95
N ILE A 99 -3.92 1.87 -2.06
CA ILE A 99 -2.88 1.10 -2.77
C ILE A 99 -2.90 1.41 -4.27
N SER A 100 -4.09 1.34 -4.88
CA SER A 100 -4.28 1.67 -6.29
C SER A 100 -5.76 1.94 -6.60
N PRO A 101 -6.08 2.92 -7.45
CA PRO A 101 -7.46 3.16 -7.91
C PRO A 101 -8.01 2.01 -8.79
N SER A 102 -7.15 1.11 -9.29
CA SER A 102 -7.56 -0.07 -10.06
C SER A 102 -7.70 -1.33 -9.21
N LEU A 103 -7.39 -1.27 -7.91
CA LEU A 103 -7.46 -2.40 -6.99
C LEU A 103 -8.67 -2.26 -6.08
N PHE A 104 -9.77 -2.87 -6.50
CA PHE A 104 -11.03 -2.88 -5.75
C PHE A 104 -11.77 -4.21 -5.95
N ILE A 105 -12.64 -4.50 -4.99
CA ILE A 105 -13.69 -5.52 -5.09
C ILE A 105 -15.05 -4.83 -5.19
N VAL A 106 -16.07 -5.58 -5.60
CA VAL A 106 -17.38 -5.02 -5.95
C VAL A 106 -18.47 -5.49 -5.00
N HIS A 107 -19.64 -4.86 -5.12
CA HIS A 107 -20.82 -5.21 -4.35
C HIS A 107 -21.07 -6.73 -4.34
N ASN A 108 -21.41 -7.27 -3.16
CA ASN A 108 -21.58 -8.69 -2.87
C ASN A 108 -20.32 -9.57 -2.88
N ASP A 109 -19.14 -9.04 -3.21
CA ASP A 109 -17.90 -9.78 -2.92
C ASP A 109 -17.77 -10.03 -1.42
N ARG A 110 -17.19 -11.18 -1.07
CA ARG A 110 -17.04 -11.64 0.30
C ARG A 110 -15.58 -11.52 0.72
N VAL A 111 -15.35 -11.00 1.91
CA VAL A 111 -14.02 -10.87 2.51
C VAL A 111 -14.00 -11.49 3.88
N ILE A 112 -12.81 -11.88 4.31
CA ILE A 112 -12.56 -12.40 5.65
C ILE A 112 -11.98 -11.25 6.45
N VAL A 113 -12.58 -10.92 7.58
CA VAL A 113 -12.05 -9.88 8.48
C VAL A 113 -11.12 -10.53 9.51
N TYR A 114 -9.93 -9.95 9.69
CA TYR A 114 -8.89 -10.44 10.59
C TYR A 114 -8.74 -9.58 11.83
N SER A 115 -8.75 -8.26 11.63
CA SER A 115 -8.62 -7.29 12.71
C SER A 115 -9.41 -6.02 12.37
N GLU A 116 -9.63 -5.20 13.38
CA GLU A 116 -10.19 -3.88 13.23
C GLU A 116 -9.33 -2.82 13.92
N TYR A 117 -9.29 -1.65 13.32
CA TYR A 117 -8.68 -0.47 13.91
C TYR A 117 -9.42 0.77 13.43
N GLU A 118 -9.89 1.58 14.38
CA GLU A 118 -10.73 2.75 14.12
C GLU A 118 -11.89 2.44 13.15
N GLU A 119 -11.99 3.16 12.04
CA GLU A 119 -13.03 3.03 11.01
C GLU A 119 -12.66 2.05 9.89
N PHE A 120 -11.66 1.18 10.11
CA PHE A 120 -11.19 0.21 9.13
C PHE A 120 -11.18 -1.22 9.66
N TYR A 121 -11.36 -2.15 8.73
CA TYR A 121 -11.10 -3.57 8.89
C TYR A 121 -9.85 -3.95 8.09
N PHE A 122 -8.97 -4.78 8.66
CA PHE A 122 -7.98 -5.50 7.87
C PHE A 122 -8.63 -6.77 7.34
N VAL A 123 -8.69 -6.88 6.01
CA VAL A 123 -9.45 -7.93 5.33
C VAL A 123 -8.60 -8.70 4.34
N MET A 124 -8.99 -9.95 4.10
CA MET A 124 -8.47 -10.79 3.02
C MET A 124 -9.60 -11.11 2.04
N TYR A 125 -9.35 -10.87 0.76
CA TYR A 125 -10.19 -11.30 -0.36
C TYR A 125 -9.56 -12.49 -1.07
N LEU A 126 -10.30 -13.60 -1.15
CA LEU A 126 -9.88 -14.78 -1.90
C LEU A 126 -10.31 -14.62 -3.37
N LYS A 127 -9.33 -14.53 -4.27
CA LYS A 127 -9.58 -14.46 -5.71
C LYS A 127 -10.04 -15.82 -6.22
N LYS A 128 -10.85 -15.80 -7.28
CA LYS A 128 -11.31 -17.03 -7.97
C LYS A 128 -10.19 -17.92 -8.50
N ASN A 129 -9.01 -17.35 -8.76
CA ASN A 129 -7.84 -18.07 -9.27
C ASN A 129 -6.97 -18.69 -8.16
N GLY A 130 -7.43 -18.69 -6.91
CA GLY A 130 -6.74 -19.34 -5.78
C GLY A 130 -5.67 -18.50 -5.08
N GLY A 131 -5.40 -17.28 -5.55
CA GLY A 131 -4.59 -16.32 -4.78
C GLY A 131 -5.46 -15.43 -3.88
N ASP A 132 -4.84 -14.61 -3.06
CA ASP A 132 -5.53 -13.62 -2.23
C ASP A 132 -5.01 -12.19 -2.46
N ILE A 133 -5.75 -11.23 -1.90
CA ILE A 133 -5.34 -9.84 -1.71
C ILE A 133 -5.76 -9.45 -0.29
N SER A 134 -4.84 -8.87 0.46
CA SER A 134 -5.13 -8.37 1.81
C SER A 134 -4.87 -6.87 1.90
N GLY A 135 -5.58 -6.20 2.80
CA GLY A 135 -5.39 -4.78 3.07
C GLY A 135 -6.49 -4.20 3.94
N TRP A 136 -6.35 -2.92 4.30
CA TRP A 136 -7.34 -2.19 5.06
C TRP A 136 -8.51 -1.75 4.18
N MET A 137 -9.72 -1.80 4.74
CA MET A 137 -10.95 -1.39 4.06
C MET A 137 -11.88 -0.65 5.05
N PRO A 138 -12.50 0.49 4.66
CA PRO A 138 -13.40 1.20 5.55
C PRO A 138 -14.60 0.34 5.99
N LYS A 139 -14.89 0.30 7.30
CA LYS A 139 -15.98 -0.51 7.88
C LYS A 139 -17.32 -0.24 7.21
N LYS A 140 -17.61 1.03 6.91
CA LYS A 140 -18.85 1.46 6.22
C LYS A 140 -19.10 0.82 4.84
N GLN A 141 -18.09 0.20 4.23
CA GLN A 141 -18.21 -0.48 2.93
C GLN A 141 -18.54 -1.98 3.08
N LEU A 142 -18.65 -2.47 4.32
CA LEU A 142 -18.79 -3.87 4.65
C LEU A 142 -19.98 -4.08 5.60
N THR A 143 -20.60 -5.24 5.51
CA THR A 143 -21.59 -5.72 6.48
C THR A 143 -21.25 -7.13 6.89
N SER A 144 -21.41 -7.42 8.19
CA SER A 144 -21.32 -8.77 8.74
C SER A 144 -22.30 -9.70 8.02
N THR A 145 -21.88 -10.95 7.77
CA THR A 145 -22.77 -12.01 7.27
C THR A 145 -23.26 -12.94 8.38
N GLY A 146 -22.65 -12.88 9.57
CA GLY A 146 -22.87 -13.83 10.66
C GLY A 146 -22.19 -15.18 10.46
N GLU A 147 -21.48 -15.38 9.34
CA GLU A 147 -20.76 -16.62 9.04
C GLU A 147 -19.30 -16.53 9.51
N ASN A 148 -18.82 -17.57 10.20
CA ASN A 148 -17.42 -17.68 10.63
C ASN A 148 -16.63 -18.63 9.72
N ILE A 149 -15.33 -18.40 9.58
CA ILE A 149 -14.44 -19.37 8.95
C ILE A 149 -14.41 -20.64 9.81
N GLY A 150 -14.84 -21.75 9.23
CA GLY A 150 -14.92 -23.04 9.91
C GLY A 150 -16.33 -23.44 10.36
N SER A 151 -17.34 -22.61 10.11
CA SER A 151 -18.75 -23.05 10.14
C SER A 151 -19.01 -23.97 8.95
N ASN A 152 -18.72 -25.26 9.11
CA ASN A 152 -19.23 -26.31 8.24
C ASN A 152 -20.74 -26.40 8.48
N ASN A 153 -21.54 -26.09 7.47
CA ASN A 153 -22.93 -26.56 7.40
C ASN A 153 -22.95 -27.91 6.69
#